data_AF-A0A158GK89-F1
#
_entry.id   AF-A0A158GK89-F1
#
_cell.length_a   1.000
_cell.length_b   1.000
_cell.length_c   1.000
_cell.angle_alpha   90.00
_cell.angle_beta   90.00
_cell.angle_gamma   90.00
#
_symmetry.space_group_name_H-M   'P 1'
#
loop_
_entity.id
_entity.type
_entity.pdbx_description
1 polymer ?
#
loop_
_entity_poly.entity_id
_entity_poly.type
_entity_poly.pdbx_seq_one_letter_code
_entity_poly.pdbx_strand_id
1 'polypeptide(L)'
;MRLTISALAVSAIALVLPIVGHATDDSPKSVLTQAVVDGKANAPLDDNGQFAAAIAAIKQRTGNDGPVMLYAARILTFKEQPRCGRVAYVIAQPSAHLAWPDMGGQLNICEDGQPPLRMCAGHPDKLVLANSLCPDRSTPVDTAEVTAAIQAAVASGSMTPEDASKMVRAQHDGAAQGAKGQ
;
A
#
# COMPACT_ATOMS: atom_id res chain seq x y z
N MET A 1 70.41 4.60 -40.85
CA MET A 1 70.94 4.19 -39.54
C MET A 1 70.10 4.88 -38.47
N ARG A 2 69.36 4.10 -37.66
CA ARG A 2 68.84 4.40 -36.29
C ARG A 2 67.84 5.57 -36.16
N LEU A 3 66.53 5.34 -35.98
CA LEU A 3 65.77 4.95 -34.75
C LEU A 3 65.06 6.18 -34.11
N THR A 4 63.71 6.17 -34.19
CA THR A 4 62.71 6.41 -33.11
C THR A 4 62.64 7.83 -32.47
N ILE A 5 61.54 8.35 -31.89
CA ILE A 5 60.43 7.79 -31.11
C ILE A 5 59.16 8.64 -31.29
N SER A 6 58.02 7.96 -31.36
CA SER A 6 56.64 8.44 -31.36
C SER A 6 56.23 9.19 -30.09
N ALA A 7 55.33 10.18 -30.23
CA ALA A 7 54.46 10.59 -29.13
C ALA A 7 53.02 10.75 -29.67
N LEU A 8 52.28 9.65 -29.63
CA LEU A 8 50.83 9.62 -29.79
C LEU A 8 50.21 10.11 -28.47
N ALA A 9 49.66 11.31 -28.47
CA ALA A 9 48.80 11.79 -27.39
C ALA A 9 47.45 11.08 -27.50
N VAL A 10 47.25 10.04 -26.68
CA VAL A 10 45.95 9.38 -26.50
C VAL A 10 45.14 10.23 -25.54
N SER A 11 44.24 11.07 -26.07
CA SER A 11 43.21 11.72 -25.28
C SER A 11 42.16 10.69 -24.85
N ALA A 12 42.27 10.21 -23.62
CA ALA A 12 41.21 9.43 -22.97
C ALA A 12 40.06 10.38 -22.61
N ILE A 13 39.01 10.40 -23.43
CA ILE A 13 37.73 11.01 -23.06
C ILE A 13 37.08 10.04 -22.07
N ALA A 14 37.14 10.37 -20.78
CA ALA A 14 36.39 9.67 -19.75
C ALA A 14 34.89 9.86 -20.01
N LEU A 15 34.23 8.79 -20.44
CA LEU A 15 32.77 8.69 -20.51
C LEU A 15 32.21 8.79 -19.09
N VAL A 16 31.78 9.99 -18.71
CA VAL A 16 30.95 10.20 -17.52
C VAL A 16 29.56 9.69 -17.87
N LEU A 17 29.31 8.40 -17.60
CA LEU A 17 27.96 7.87 -17.58
C LEU A 17 27.21 8.56 -16.43
N PRO A 18 26.06 9.22 -16.67
CA PRO A 18 25.20 9.65 -15.58
C PRO A 18 24.70 8.38 -14.88
N ILE A 19 25.28 8.07 -13.74
CA ILE A 19 24.67 7.16 -12.78
C ILE A 19 23.40 7.89 -12.34
N VAL A 20 22.27 7.53 -12.95
CA VAL A 20 20.97 7.93 -12.45
C VAL A 20 20.84 7.23 -11.11
N GLY A 21 21.24 7.93 -10.05
CA GLY A 21 20.95 7.51 -8.69
C GLY A 21 19.43 7.48 -8.57
N HIS A 22 18.84 6.29 -8.53
CA HIS A 22 17.53 6.15 -7.93
C HIS A 22 17.68 6.68 -6.51
N ALA A 23 17.07 7.82 -6.23
CA ALA A 23 16.88 8.27 -4.86
C ALA A 23 16.25 7.09 -4.13
N THR A 24 16.98 6.52 -3.17
CA THR A 24 16.41 5.57 -2.24
C THR A 24 15.36 6.37 -1.48
N ASP A 25 14.10 6.04 -1.78
CA ASP A 25 12.97 6.64 -1.09
C ASP A 25 12.99 6.12 0.35
N ASP A 26 13.72 6.84 1.20
CA ASP A 26 13.85 6.62 2.65
C ASP A 26 12.60 7.12 3.40
N SER A 27 11.51 7.43 2.68
CA SER A 27 10.22 7.72 3.29
C SER A 27 9.78 6.55 4.20
N PRO A 28 9.23 6.83 5.40
CA PRO A 28 8.73 5.79 6.28
C PRO A 28 7.76 4.85 5.54
N LYS A 29 8.19 3.62 5.26
CA LYS A 29 7.36 2.65 4.56
C LYS A 29 6.30 2.14 5.52
N SER A 30 5.03 2.27 5.11
CA SER A 30 3.94 1.62 5.85
C SER A 30 4.16 0.11 5.85
N VAL A 31 3.68 -0.58 6.90
CA VAL A 31 3.68 -2.05 6.98
C VAL A 31 3.00 -2.67 5.77
N LEU A 32 1.97 -2.02 5.23
CA LEU A 32 1.23 -2.49 4.05
C LEU A 32 2.08 -2.43 2.79
N THR A 33 2.74 -1.30 2.53
CA THR A 33 3.67 -1.14 1.39
C THR A 33 4.88 -2.05 1.49
N GLN A 34 5.40 -2.28 2.71
CA GLN A 34 6.50 -3.23 2.90
C GLN A 34 6.06 -4.66 2.61
N ALA A 35 4.84 -5.05 3.00
CA ALA A 35 4.29 -6.36 2.65
C ALA A 35 4.11 -6.52 1.13
N VAL A 36 3.80 -5.46 0.37
CA VAL A 36 3.77 -5.50 -1.10
C VAL A 36 5.12 -5.85 -1.70
N VAL A 37 6.24 -5.46 -1.08
CA VAL A 37 7.60 -5.74 -1.56
C VAL A 37 8.08 -7.10 -1.05
N ASP A 38 8.08 -7.29 0.26
CA ASP A 38 8.73 -8.42 0.93
C ASP A 38 7.81 -9.64 1.06
N GLY A 39 6.54 -9.50 0.72
CA GLY A 39 5.51 -10.51 0.86
C GLY A 39 4.88 -10.55 2.26
N LYS A 40 5.60 -10.10 3.30
CA LYS A 40 5.09 -9.96 4.68
C LYS A 40 5.79 -8.82 5.38
N ALA A 41 5.08 -8.17 6.30
CA ALA A 41 5.66 -7.19 7.21
C ALA A 41 4.84 -7.13 8.50
N ASN A 42 5.45 -6.63 9.57
CA ASN A 42 4.75 -6.33 10.81
C ASN A 42 5.45 -5.21 11.58
N ALA A 43 4.69 -4.48 12.38
CA ALA A 43 5.22 -3.46 13.28
C ALA A 43 4.27 -3.27 14.48
N PRO A 44 4.79 -2.81 15.63
CA PRO A 44 3.92 -2.35 16.71
C PRO A 44 3.08 -1.15 16.25
N LEU A 45 1.84 -1.09 16.71
CA LEU A 45 1.04 0.12 16.64
C LEU A 45 1.56 1.13 17.67
N ASP A 46 1.62 2.40 17.30
CA ASP A 46 2.07 3.49 18.15
C ASP A 46 1.09 3.70 19.33
N ASP A 47 1.59 3.48 20.55
CA ASP A 47 0.83 3.61 21.79
C ASP A 47 0.68 5.06 22.28
N ASN A 48 1.32 6.01 21.61
CA ASN A 48 1.19 7.45 21.87
C ASN A 48 0.50 8.21 20.72
N GLY A 49 0.15 7.51 19.65
CA GLY A 49 -0.43 8.10 18.44
C GLY A 49 -1.96 8.09 18.42
N GLN A 50 -2.50 8.22 17.21
CA GLN A 50 -3.94 8.26 16.96
C GLN A 50 -4.73 7.01 17.45
N PHE A 51 -4.03 5.91 17.75
CA PHE A 51 -4.63 4.65 18.21
C PHE A 51 -4.39 4.38 19.70
N ALA A 52 -3.78 5.31 20.45
CA ALA A 52 -3.39 5.12 21.86
C ALA A 52 -4.55 4.63 22.73
N ALA A 53 -5.75 5.23 22.60
CA ALA A 53 -6.93 4.84 23.38
C ALA A 53 -7.39 3.39 23.09
N ALA A 54 -7.35 2.98 21.82
CA ALA A 54 -7.71 1.62 21.42
C ALA A 54 -6.67 0.60 21.93
N ILE A 55 -5.39 0.94 21.84
CA ILE A 55 -4.29 0.09 22.34
C ILE A 55 -4.38 -0.07 23.86
N ALA A 56 -4.64 1.01 24.60
CA ALA A 56 -4.84 0.97 26.04
C ALA A 56 -6.04 0.07 26.42
N ALA A 57 -7.16 0.20 25.69
CA ALA A 57 -8.32 -0.66 25.91
C ALA A 57 -8.03 -2.14 25.63
N ILE A 58 -7.25 -2.45 24.59
CA ILE A 58 -6.79 -3.81 24.30
C ILE A 58 -5.95 -4.34 25.46
N LYS A 59 -4.89 -3.62 25.86
CA LYS A 59 -3.99 -4.03 26.95
C LYS A 59 -4.74 -4.25 28.27
N GLN A 60 -5.67 -3.36 28.60
CA GLN A 60 -6.52 -3.48 29.78
C GLN A 60 -7.41 -4.73 29.72
N ARG A 61 -8.02 -5.01 28.56
CA ARG A 61 -8.92 -6.16 28.37
C ARG A 61 -8.17 -7.49 28.40
N THR A 62 -6.96 -7.54 27.87
CA THR A 62 -6.15 -8.76 27.83
C THR A 62 -5.33 -8.97 29.09
N GLY A 63 -5.16 -7.94 29.93
CA GLY A 63 -4.28 -7.97 31.10
C GLY A 63 -2.80 -8.11 30.73
N ASN A 64 -2.42 -7.71 29.51
CA ASN A 64 -1.08 -7.87 28.98
C ASN A 64 -0.58 -6.55 28.39
N ASP A 65 0.59 -6.10 28.85
CA ASP A 65 1.19 -4.82 28.42
C ASP A 65 2.07 -4.93 27.17
N GLY A 66 2.22 -6.13 26.60
CA GLY A 66 3.01 -6.35 25.39
C GLY A 66 2.44 -5.62 24.17
N PRO A 67 3.24 -5.47 23.12
CA PRO A 67 2.89 -4.63 21.98
C PRO A 67 1.69 -5.18 21.22
N VAL A 68 0.79 -4.27 20.86
CA VAL A 68 -0.26 -4.54 19.87
C VAL A 68 0.36 -4.31 18.50
N MET A 69 0.30 -5.32 17.65
CA MET A 69 1.02 -5.39 16.38
C MET A 69 0.05 -5.34 15.20
N LEU A 70 0.45 -4.64 14.13
CA LEU A 70 -0.13 -4.76 12.81
C LEU A 70 0.68 -5.80 12.03
N TYR A 71 0.03 -6.89 11.60
CA TYR A 71 0.60 -7.87 10.69
C TYR A 71 0.02 -7.67 9.30
N ALA A 72 0.86 -7.73 8.27
CA ALA A 72 0.42 -7.66 6.87
C ALA A 72 1.11 -8.74 6.01
N ALA A 73 0.37 -9.25 5.02
CA ALA A 73 0.86 -10.24 4.07
C ALA A 73 0.30 -9.99 2.67
N ARG A 74 1.15 -10.05 1.66
CA ARG A 74 0.74 -10.02 0.25
C ARG A 74 0.02 -11.33 -0.09
N ILE A 75 -1.21 -11.20 -0.54
CA ILE A 75 -2.04 -12.28 -1.06
C ILE A 75 -1.66 -12.57 -2.51
N LEU A 76 -1.50 -11.54 -3.32
CA LEU A 76 -1.15 -11.66 -4.73
C LEU A 76 -0.42 -10.41 -5.24
N THR A 77 0.38 -10.61 -6.29
CA THR A 77 0.98 -9.56 -7.10
C THR A 77 0.19 -9.41 -8.39
N PHE A 78 -0.07 -8.17 -8.79
CA PHE A 78 -0.73 -7.86 -10.06
C PHE A 78 0.25 -8.03 -11.23
N LYS A 79 -0.21 -8.64 -12.33
CA LYS A 79 0.60 -8.93 -13.51
C LYS A 79 0.80 -7.70 -14.39
N GLU A 80 -0.25 -6.90 -14.58
CA GLU A 80 -0.16 -5.68 -15.40
C GLU A 80 0.51 -4.55 -14.63
N GLN A 81 0.47 -4.63 -13.29
CA GLN A 81 1.06 -3.65 -12.38
C GLN A 81 1.94 -4.35 -11.31
N PRO A 82 3.13 -4.86 -11.66
CA PRO A 82 3.95 -5.73 -10.80
C PRO A 82 4.45 -5.10 -9.50
N ARG A 83 4.44 -3.76 -9.43
CA ARG A 83 4.74 -2.98 -8.21
C ARG A 83 3.51 -2.80 -7.31
N CYS A 84 2.43 -3.51 -7.60
CA CYS A 84 1.17 -3.43 -6.88
C CYS A 84 0.68 -4.84 -6.55
N GLY A 85 -0.11 -4.93 -5.49
CA GLY A 85 -0.68 -6.20 -5.08
C GLY A 85 -1.86 -6.05 -4.14
N ARG A 86 -2.43 -7.19 -3.76
CA ARG A 86 -3.43 -7.25 -2.70
C ARG A 86 -2.76 -7.69 -1.41
N VAL A 87 -3.00 -6.96 -0.33
CA VAL A 87 -2.44 -7.21 0.99
C VAL A 87 -3.57 -7.47 1.97
N ALA A 88 -3.47 -8.55 2.75
CA ALA A 88 -4.25 -8.75 3.96
C ALA A 88 -3.51 -8.18 5.16
N TYR A 89 -4.24 -7.67 6.14
CA TYR A 89 -3.69 -7.27 7.42
C TYR A 89 -4.59 -7.68 8.59
N VAL A 90 -4.01 -7.79 9.77
CA VAL A 90 -4.71 -8.10 11.02
C VAL A 90 -4.00 -7.45 12.21
N ILE A 91 -4.78 -7.09 13.23
CA ILE A 91 -4.24 -6.65 14.52
C ILE A 91 -4.10 -7.86 15.45
N ALA A 92 -2.97 -7.96 16.16
CA ALA A 92 -2.74 -9.02 17.11
C ALA A 92 -1.91 -8.56 18.31
N GLN A 93 -1.98 -9.29 19.41
CA GLN A 93 -1.11 -9.12 20.56
C GLN A 93 -0.43 -10.46 20.86
N PRO A 94 0.76 -10.70 20.27
CA PRO A 94 1.43 -12.00 20.36
C PRO A 94 1.74 -12.42 21.80
N SER A 95 2.07 -11.47 22.67
CA SER A 95 2.34 -11.71 24.09
C SER A 95 1.12 -12.25 24.84
N ALA A 96 -0.09 -11.96 24.36
CA ALA A 96 -1.35 -12.50 24.88
C ALA A 96 -1.85 -13.71 24.07
N HIS A 97 -1.15 -14.12 23.01
CA HIS A 97 -1.57 -15.17 22.07
C HIS A 97 -2.93 -14.88 21.40
N LEU A 98 -3.22 -13.61 21.13
CA LEU A 98 -4.50 -13.17 20.56
C LEU A 98 -4.29 -12.48 19.21
N ALA A 99 -5.25 -12.68 18.30
CA ALA A 99 -5.42 -11.94 17.07
C ALA A 99 -6.90 -11.57 16.91
N TRP A 100 -7.17 -10.44 16.27
CA TRP A 100 -8.52 -9.91 16.03
C TRP A 100 -8.78 -9.79 14.53
N PRO A 101 -9.21 -10.88 13.86
CA PRO A 101 -9.51 -10.87 12.42
C PRO A 101 -10.57 -9.85 12.03
N ASP A 102 -11.49 -9.53 12.94
CA ASP A 102 -12.51 -8.50 12.83
C ASP A 102 -11.93 -7.07 12.79
N MET A 103 -10.72 -6.88 13.32
CA MET A 103 -9.93 -5.65 13.18
C MET A 103 -8.97 -5.72 11.98
N GLY A 104 -9.06 -6.77 11.16
CA GLY A 104 -8.29 -6.95 9.95
C GLY A 104 -9.02 -6.51 8.69
N GLY A 105 -8.35 -6.67 7.56
CA GLY A 105 -8.92 -6.34 6.27
C GLY A 105 -8.02 -6.70 5.11
N GLN A 106 -8.45 -6.33 3.92
CA GLN A 106 -7.67 -6.47 2.70
C GLN A 106 -7.78 -5.20 1.87
N LEU A 107 -6.70 -4.85 1.18
CA LEU A 107 -6.67 -3.72 0.25
C LEU A 107 -5.73 -3.98 -0.92
N ASN A 108 -5.97 -3.29 -2.01
CA ASN A 108 -5.05 -3.23 -3.15
C ASN A 108 -4.16 -1.99 -2.99
N ILE A 109 -2.84 -2.16 -3.05
CA ILE A 109 -1.87 -1.07 -2.80
C ILE A 109 -0.57 -1.33 -3.57
N CYS A 110 0.09 -0.24 -3.97
CA CYS A 110 1.38 -0.25 -4.66
C CYS A 110 2.54 0.04 -3.71
N GLU A 111 3.76 -0.26 -4.14
CA GLU A 111 5.00 -0.05 -3.36
C GLU A 111 5.20 1.40 -2.89
N ASP A 112 4.66 2.37 -3.63
CA ASP A 112 4.69 3.81 -3.35
C ASP A 112 3.52 4.29 -2.46
N GLY A 113 2.68 3.36 -1.98
CA GLY A 113 1.51 3.65 -1.16
C GLY A 113 0.28 4.11 -1.92
N GLN A 114 0.35 4.25 -3.24
CA GLN A 114 -0.81 4.60 -4.06
C GLN A 114 -1.69 3.38 -4.33
N PRO A 115 -3.00 3.57 -4.63
CA PRO A 115 -3.81 2.51 -5.20
C PRO A 115 -3.29 2.12 -6.60
N PRO A 116 -3.55 0.89 -7.07
CA PRO A 116 -3.29 0.53 -8.47
C PRO A 116 -3.94 1.52 -9.43
N LEU A 117 -3.26 1.75 -10.55
CA LEU A 117 -3.83 2.48 -11.67
C LEU A 117 -5.07 1.77 -12.19
N ARG A 118 -5.97 2.56 -12.74
CA ARG A 118 -7.25 2.16 -13.33
C ARG A 118 -7.18 2.26 -14.85
N MET A 119 -8.19 1.77 -15.54
CA MET A 119 -8.30 1.86 -17.00
C MET A 119 -9.50 2.70 -17.43
N CYS A 120 -9.42 3.27 -18.63
CA CYS A 120 -10.59 3.84 -19.29
C CYS A 120 -11.30 2.76 -20.09
N ALA A 121 -12.64 2.68 -20.02
CA ALA A 121 -13.39 1.62 -20.69
C ALA A 121 -13.14 1.57 -22.21
N GLY A 122 -12.99 2.74 -22.85
CA GLY A 122 -12.65 2.85 -24.28
C GLY A 122 -11.17 2.63 -24.63
N HIS A 123 -10.28 2.54 -23.63
CA HIS A 123 -8.84 2.35 -23.79
C HIS A 123 -8.31 1.39 -22.70
N PRO A 124 -8.67 0.10 -22.76
CA PRO A 124 -8.32 -0.87 -21.72
C PRO A 124 -6.81 -1.13 -21.61
N ASP A 125 -6.04 -0.74 -22.62
CA ASP A 125 -4.57 -0.83 -22.66
C ASP A 125 -3.87 0.35 -21.96
N LYS A 126 -4.62 1.38 -21.53
CA LYS A 126 -4.08 2.58 -20.90
C LYS A 126 -4.43 2.66 -19.43
N LEU A 127 -3.38 2.66 -18.61
CA LEU A 127 -3.47 2.87 -17.17
C LEU A 127 -3.45 4.37 -16.83
N VAL A 128 -4.35 4.78 -15.94
CA VAL A 128 -4.53 6.16 -15.47
C VAL A 128 -4.73 6.20 -13.96
N LEU A 129 -4.51 7.36 -13.34
CA LEU A 129 -4.79 7.52 -11.91
C LEU A 129 -6.28 7.38 -11.62
N ALA A 130 -6.63 6.86 -10.44
CA ALA A 130 -8.02 6.65 -10.04
C ALA A 130 -8.88 7.93 -10.05
N ASN A 131 -8.27 9.10 -9.87
CA ASN A 131 -8.92 10.42 -9.88
C ASN A 131 -8.84 11.15 -11.23
N SER A 132 -8.30 10.51 -12.28
CA SER A 132 -8.29 11.09 -13.64
C SER A 132 -9.68 11.02 -14.28
N LEU A 133 -9.88 11.80 -15.34
CA LEU A 133 -11.03 11.64 -16.24
C LEU A 133 -10.60 10.97 -17.53
N CYS A 134 -11.41 10.04 -18.00
CA CYS A 134 -11.20 9.42 -19.31
C CYS A 134 -11.48 10.41 -20.46
N PRO A 135 -11.02 10.15 -21.69
CA PRO A 135 -11.28 11.03 -22.83
C PRO A 135 -12.76 11.31 -23.11
N ASP A 136 -13.62 10.34 -22.76
CA ASP A 136 -15.09 10.43 -22.83
C ASP A 136 -15.74 11.10 -21.59
N ARG A 137 -14.92 11.62 -20.67
CA ARG A 137 -15.28 12.20 -19.36
C ARG A 137 -15.86 11.21 -18.35
N SER A 138 -15.80 9.91 -18.62
CA SER A 138 -16.15 8.89 -17.64
C SER A 138 -15.09 8.78 -16.54
N THR A 139 -15.47 8.15 -15.43
CA THR A 139 -14.53 7.80 -14.37
C THR A 139 -13.78 6.51 -14.74
N PRO A 140 -12.46 6.42 -14.47
CA PRO A 140 -11.70 5.20 -14.69
C PRO A 140 -12.24 4.04 -13.86
N VAL A 141 -12.17 2.84 -14.40
CA VAL A 141 -12.62 1.58 -13.78
C VAL A 141 -11.43 0.69 -13.43
N ASP A 142 -11.62 -0.22 -12.48
CA ASP A 142 -10.57 -1.19 -12.13
C ASP A 142 -10.17 -2.03 -13.34
N THR A 143 -8.88 -2.38 -13.44
CA THR A 143 -8.43 -3.38 -14.42
C THR A 143 -9.07 -4.74 -14.13
N ALA A 144 -8.98 -5.67 -15.08
CA ALA A 144 -9.55 -7.01 -14.91
C ALA A 144 -8.95 -7.76 -13.70
N GLU A 145 -7.64 -7.64 -13.48
CA GLU A 145 -6.95 -8.28 -12.35
C GLU A 145 -7.31 -7.66 -11.00
N VAL A 146 -7.47 -6.33 -10.94
CA VAL A 146 -7.90 -5.63 -9.72
C VAL A 146 -9.35 -5.99 -9.39
N THR A 147 -10.22 -6.01 -10.40
CA THR A 147 -11.62 -6.45 -10.27
C THR A 147 -11.70 -7.88 -9.76
N ALA A 148 -10.95 -8.81 -10.35
CA ALA A 148 -10.93 -10.21 -9.93
C ALA A 148 -10.42 -10.37 -8.49
N ALA A 149 -9.42 -9.60 -8.09
CA ALA A 149 -8.90 -9.61 -6.72
C ALA A 149 -9.92 -9.09 -5.69
N ILE A 150 -10.71 -8.06 -6.05
CA ILE A 150 -11.80 -7.57 -5.21
C ILE A 150 -12.90 -8.64 -5.08
N GLN A 151 -13.32 -9.22 -6.20
CA GLN A 151 -14.35 -10.26 -6.22
C GLN A 151 -13.95 -11.48 -5.39
N ALA A 152 -12.70 -11.93 -5.49
CA ALA A 152 -12.17 -13.03 -4.67
C ALA A 152 -12.24 -12.71 -3.17
N ALA A 153 -11.93 -11.48 -2.78
CA ALA A 153 -12.01 -11.08 -1.38
C ALA A 153 -13.45 -10.95 -0.87
N VAL A 154 -14.36 -10.43 -1.68
CA VAL A 154 -15.79 -10.38 -1.36
C VAL A 154 -16.34 -11.80 -1.20
N ALA A 155 -15.97 -12.72 -2.10
CA ALA A 155 -16.33 -14.14 -1.98
C ALA A 155 -15.78 -14.78 -0.69
N SER A 156 -14.66 -14.28 -0.16
CA SER A 156 -14.09 -14.70 1.13
C SER A 156 -14.68 -13.98 2.36
N GLY A 157 -15.72 -13.15 2.17
CA GLY A 157 -16.43 -12.47 3.26
C GLY A 157 -16.06 -11.00 3.49
N SER A 158 -15.27 -10.39 2.60
CA SER A 158 -15.03 -8.93 2.65
C SER A 158 -16.26 -8.13 2.20
N MET A 159 -16.38 -6.89 2.68
CA MET A 159 -17.35 -5.94 2.13
C MET A 159 -16.97 -5.51 0.70
N THR A 160 -17.98 -5.13 -0.08
CA THR A 160 -17.74 -4.42 -1.35
C THR A 160 -17.15 -3.03 -1.06
N PRO A 161 -16.35 -2.44 -1.98
CA PRO A 161 -15.87 -1.07 -1.82
C PRO A 161 -17.00 -0.05 -1.61
N GLU A 162 -18.14 -0.24 -2.27
CA GLU A 162 -19.31 0.61 -2.16
C GLU A 162 -19.92 0.53 -0.76
N ASP A 163 -20.07 -0.67 -0.21
CA ASP A 163 -20.64 -0.86 1.12
C ASP A 163 -19.68 -0.38 2.21
N ALA A 164 -18.38 -0.62 2.06
CA ALA A 164 -17.36 -0.05 2.93
C ALA A 164 -17.41 1.49 2.90
N SER A 165 -17.51 2.10 1.71
CA SER A 165 -17.62 3.56 1.60
C SER A 165 -18.91 4.10 2.22
N LYS A 166 -20.05 3.41 2.08
CA LYS A 166 -21.31 3.83 2.72
C LYS A 166 -21.18 3.79 4.24
N MET A 167 -20.60 2.72 4.78
CA MET A 167 -20.38 2.55 6.22
C MET A 167 -19.50 3.68 6.78
N VAL A 168 -18.37 3.97 6.14
CA VAL A 168 -17.45 5.04 6.58
C VAL A 168 -18.12 6.41 6.57
N ARG A 169 -18.88 6.74 5.51
CA ARG A 169 -19.62 8.01 5.44
C ARG A 169 -20.68 8.11 6.54
N ALA A 170 -21.42 7.04 6.78
CA ALA A 170 -22.43 7.01 7.84
C ALA A 170 -21.81 7.25 9.24
N GLN A 171 -20.62 6.70 9.50
CA GLN A 171 -19.90 6.93 10.76
C GLN A 171 -19.41 8.37 10.88
N HIS A 172 -18.90 8.96 9.80
CA HIS A 172 -18.46 10.35 9.78
C HIS A 172 -19.62 11.34 10.01
N ASP A 173 -20.76 11.10 9.37
CA ASP A 173 -21.95 11.95 9.50
C ASP A 173 -22.64 11.78 10.87
N GLY A 174 -22.64 10.56 11.43
CA GLY A 174 -23.13 10.28 12.78
C GLY A 174 -22.27 10.93 13.88
N ALA A 175 -20.94 10.95 13.71
CA ALA A 175 -20.03 11.64 14.61
C ALA A 175 -20.23 13.16 14.61
N ALA A 176 -20.53 13.76 13.45
CA ALA A 176 -20.81 15.19 13.31
C ALA A 176 -22.14 15.62 13.97
N GLN A 177 -23.13 14.73 14.05
CA GLN A 177 -24.41 14.99 14.70
C GLN A 177 -24.35 14.81 16.22
N GLY A 178 -23.57 13.84 16.73
CA GLY A 178 -23.32 13.67 18.16
C GLY A 178 -22.57 14.84 18.82
N ALA A 179 -21.72 15.54 18.06
CA ALA A 179 -20.96 16.70 18.54
C ALA A 179 -21.78 18.01 18.63
N LYS A 180 -23.00 18.06 18.06
CA LYS A 180 -23.90 19.22 18.14
C LYS A 180 -25.04 19.05 19.16
N GLY A 181 -25.09 17.92 19.86
CA GLY A 181 -26.16 17.55 20.79
C GLY A 181 -25.76 17.52 22.27
N GLN A 182 -24.61 18.11 22.65
CA GLN A 182 -24.22 18.34 24.04
C GLN A 182 -24.21 19.83 24.36
#